data_AF-A0A8D8KWD0-F1
#
_entry.id   AF-A0A8D8KWD0-F1
#
_cell.length_a   1.000
_cell.length_b   1.000
_cell.length_c   1.000
_cell.angle_alpha   90.00
_cell.angle_beta   90.00
_cell.angle_gamma   90.00
#
_symmetry.space_group_name_H-M   'P 1'
#
loop_
_entity.id
_entity.type
_entity.pdbx_description
1 polymer ?
#
loop_
_entity_poly.entity_id
_entity_poly.type
_entity_poly.pdbx_seq_one_letter_code
_entity_poly.pdbx_strand_id
1 'polypeptide(L)'
;FLPPTVQEEMAQMPSPRLLGTHLHPDNMPATFFTKKPKILVVFRNPKDTVVSYYHFMNKNPVLPNAESWDKFFSDFMTGDVSWGSYFDHALAWEKRIDDPNVMIVMYEDLKQNLPEGVKK
;
A
#
# COMPACT_ATOMS: atom_id res chain seq x y z
N PHE A 1 -9.35 -7.20 9.57
CA PHE A 1 -8.04 -6.52 9.67
C PHE A 1 -7.40 -6.94 10.98
N LEU A 2 -6.33 -7.76 10.91
CA LEU A 2 -5.56 -8.40 11.98
C LEU A 2 -6.37 -9.08 13.12
N PRO A 3 -6.20 -10.40 13.35
CA PRO A 3 -6.86 -11.06 14.47
C PRO A 3 -6.43 -10.45 15.82
N PRO A 4 -7.26 -10.51 16.87
CA PRO A 4 -6.98 -9.87 18.16
C PRO A 4 -5.60 -10.22 18.75
N THR A 5 -5.18 -11.47 18.60
CA THR A 5 -3.86 -11.95 19.05
C THR A 5 -2.71 -11.16 18.43
N VAL A 6 -2.76 -10.87 17.12
CA VAL A 6 -1.74 -10.08 16.45
C VAL A 6 -1.76 -8.62 16.92
N GLN A 7 -2.94 -8.08 17.26
CA GLN A 7 -3.05 -6.72 17.80
C GLN A 7 -2.41 -6.62 19.20
N GLU A 8 -2.62 -7.63 20.05
CA GLU A 8 -1.99 -7.72 21.37
C GLU A 8 -0.47 -7.84 21.26
N GLU A 9 0.03 -8.71 20.39
CA GLU A 9 1.47 -8.85 20.11
C GLU A 9 2.08 -7.52 19.63
N MET A 10 1.44 -6.85 18.68
CA MET A 10 1.88 -5.54 18.18
C MET A 10 1.88 -4.44 19.26
N ALA A 11 0.99 -4.54 20.25
CA ALA A 11 0.93 -3.62 21.38
C ALA A 11 2.12 -3.80 22.34
N GLN A 12 2.66 -5.02 22.45
CA GLN A 12 3.82 -5.33 23.28
C GLN A 12 5.17 -5.11 22.58
N MET A 13 5.19 -4.92 21.25
CA MET A 13 6.43 -4.68 20.51
C MET A 13 7.16 -3.41 20.99
N PRO A 14 8.48 -3.47 21.22
CA PRO A 14 9.26 -2.29 21.62
C PRO A 14 9.29 -1.25 20.49
N SER A 15 9.47 0.01 20.86
CA SER A 15 9.66 1.10 19.90
C SER A 15 11.14 1.21 19.47
N PRO A 16 11.43 1.59 18.21
CA PRO A 16 10.49 1.91 17.13
C PRO A 16 9.90 0.65 16.47
N ARG A 17 8.65 0.73 16.00
CA ARG A 17 7.97 -0.33 15.26
C ARG A 17 7.96 -0.04 13.77
N LEU A 18 8.24 -1.04 12.95
CA LEU A 18 8.08 -0.98 11.49
C LEU A 18 6.85 -1.80 11.11
N LEU A 19 5.84 -1.12 10.56
CA LEU A 19 4.56 -1.73 10.18
C LEU A 19 4.29 -1.43 8.70
N GLY A 20 3.79 -2.41 7.97
CA GLY A 20 3.38 -2.27 6.57
C GLY A 20 1.88 -2.48 6.41
N THR A 21 1.25 -1.73 5.51
CA THR A 21 -0.17 -1.89 5.18
C THR A 21 -0.48 -1.38 3.78
N HIS A 22 -1.54 -1.93 3.17
CA HIS A 22 -2.16 -1.44 1.92
C HIS A 22 -3.49 -0.73 2.18
N LEU A 23 -3.77 -0.35 3.43
CA LEU A 23 -4.99 0.38 3.79
C LEU A 23 -5.04 1.75 3.12
N HIS A 24 -6.22 2.09 2.61
CA HIS A 24 -6.55 3.46 2.27
C HIS A 24 -6.35 4.37 3.51
N PRO A 25 -5.76 5.57 3.38
CA PRO A 25 -5.48 6.45 4.52
C PRO A 25 -6.74 6.79 5.32
N ASP A 26 -7.89 6.91 4.68
CA ASP A 26 -9.16 7.20 5.36
C ASP A 26 -9.71 6.02 6.19
N ASN A 27 -9.18 4.81 5.97
CA ASN A 27 -9.51 3.62 6.76
C ASN A 27 -8.55 3.41 7.94
N MET A 28 -7.55 4.28 8.11
CA MET A 28 -6.64 4.21 9.25
C MET A 28 -7.35 4.65 10.54
N PRO A 29 -7.01 4.06 11.70
CA PRO A 29 -7.53 4.53 12.98
C PRO A 29 -7.24 6.01 13.18
N ALA A 30 -8.17 6.79 13.72
CA ALA A 30 -7.97 8.23 13.96
C ALA A 30 -6.71 8.52 14.81
N THR A 31 -6.35 7.59 15.71
CA THR A 31 -5.15 7.67 16.54
C THR A 31 -3.84 7.59 15.73
N PHE A 32 -3.86 7.05 14.51
CA PHE A 32 -2.70 6.97 13.63
C PHE A 32 -2.19 8.37 13.29
N PHE A 33 -3.08 9.27 12.86
CA PHE A 33 -2.71 10.63 12.48
C PHE A 33 -2.40 11.55 13.67
N THR A 34 -2.98 11.27 14.85
CA THR A 34 -2.65 12.07 16.05
C THR A 34 -1.27 11.75 16.61
N LYS A 35 -0.79 10.50 16.48
CA LYS A 35 0.55 10.09 16.91
C LYS A 35 1.67 10.53 15.95
N LYS A 36 1.31 11.01 14.75
CA LYS A 36 2.23 11.50 13.71
C LYS A 36 3.44 10.58 13.49
N PRO A 37 3.24 9.27 13.21
CA PRO A 37 4.34 8.38 12.87
C PRO A 37 5.02 8.85 11.58
N LYS A 38 6.26 8.43 11.35
CA LYS A 38 6.87 8.56 10.03
C LYS A 38 6.17 7.59 9.07
N ILE A 39 5.76 8.09 7.92
CA ILE A 39 5.01 7.36 6.91
C ILE A 39 5.83 7.33 5.63
N LEU A 40 6.07 6.13 5.12
CA LEU A 40 6.67 5.91 3.81
C LEU A 40 5.61 5.33 2.89
N VAL A 41 5.27 6.05 1.82
CA VAL A 41 4.34 5.60 0.78
C VAL A 41 5.15 5.25 -0.45
N VAL A 42 4.98 4.03 -0.95
CA VAL A 42 5.65 3.57 -2.16
C VAL A 42 4.63 3.56 -3.30
N PHE A 43 4.86 4.37 -4.32
CA PHE A 43 4.10 4.31 -5.57
C PHE A 43 4.91 3.60 -6.65
N ARG A 44 4.20 3.02 -7.62
CA ARG A 44 4.75 2.34 -8.80
C ARG A 44 3.83 2.64 -9.96
N ASN A 45 4.35 2.72 -11.19
CA ASN A 45 3.52 2.92 -12.37
C ASN A 45 2.29 2.00 -12.35
N PRO A 46 1.05 2.54 -12.52
CA PRO A 46 -0.16 1.73 -12.43
C PRO A 46 -0.21 0.61 -13.47
N LYS A 47 0.39 0.81 -14.65
CA LYS A 47 0.46 -0.22 -15.71
C LYS A 47 1.33 -1.41 -15.29
N ASP A 48 2.42 -1.17 -14.60
CA ASP A 48 3.27 -2.24 -14.06
C ASP A 48 2.65 -2.87 -12.81
N THR A 49 1.92 -2.07 -12.03
CA THR A 49 1.23 -2.50 -10.82
C THR A 49 0.10 -3.48 -11.15
N VAL A 50 -0.73 -3.20 -12.15
CA VAL A 50 -1.85 -4.10 -12.53
C VAL A 50 -1.34 -5.47 -13.00
N VAL A 51 -0.26 -5.51 -13.79
CA VAL A 51 0.36 -6.78 -14.22
C VAL A 51 0.90 -7.55 -13.01
N SER A 52 1.62 -6.88 -12.13
CA SER A 52 2.15 -7.48 -10.90
C SER A 52 1.03 -8.03 -10.01
N TYR A 53 -0.06 -7.29 -9.88
CA TYR A 53 -1.18 -7.67 -9.02
C TYR A 53 -1.92 -8.88 -9.61
N TYR A 54 -2.17 -8.92 -10.91
CA TYR A 54 -2.77 -10.10 -11.56
C TYR A 54 -1.99 -11.39 -11.26
N HIS A 55 -0.67 -11.36 -11.37
CA HIS A 55 0.16 -12.51 -11.06
C HIS A 55 0.19 -12.86 -9.57
N PHE A 56 0.20 -11.86 -8.69
CA PHE A 56 0.14 -12.07 -7.25
C PHE A 56 -1.18 -12.73 -6.85
N MET A 57 -2.31 -12.19 -7.33
CA MET A 57 -3.65 -12.67 -7.01
C MET A 57 -3.83 -14.13 -7.41
N ASN A 58 -3.41 -14.50 -8.63
CA ASN A 58 -3.50 -15.88 -9.14
C ASN A 58 -2.54 -16.88 -8.48
N LYS A 59 -1.56 -16.42 -7.70
CA LYS A 59 -0.61 -17.27 -6.96
C LYS A 59 -0.90 -17.30 -5.46
N ASN A 60 -1.78 -16.43 -4.98
CA ASN A 60 -2.05 -16.30 -3.57
C ASN A 60 -3.31 -17.09 -3.20
N PRO A 61 -3.20 -18.18 -2.42
CA PRO A 61 -4.34 -19.05 -2.11
C PRO A 61 -5.41 -18.39 -1.24
N VAL A 62 -5.13 -17.23 -0.62
CA VAL A 62 -6.14 -16.50 0.17
C VAL A 62 -6.92 -15.46 -0.64
N LEU A 63 -6.63 -15.32 -1.93
CA LEU A 63 -7.33 -14.41 -2.84
C LEU A 63 -8.08 -15.20 -3.92
N PRO A 64 -9.18 -14.66 -4.47
CA PRO A 64 -9.84 -15.28 -5.62
C PRO A 64 -8.92 -15.20 -6.84
N ASN A 65 -8.83 -16.28 -7.60
CA ASN A 65 -8.14 -16.24 -8.90
C ASN A 65 -8.93 -15.38 -9.89
N ALA A 66 -8.22 -14.70 -10.78
CA ALA A 66 -8.83 -13.99 -11.89
C ALA A 66 -9.44 -15.01 -12.86
N GLU A 67 -10.66 -14.74 -13.32
CA GLU A 67 -11.27 -15.53 -14.39
C GLU A 67 -10.52 -15.37 -15.71
N SER A 68 -10.07 -14.15 -16.01
CA SER A 68 -9.25 -13.82 -17.18
C SER A 68 -8.48 -12.51 -16.94
N TRP A 69 -7.49 -12.24 -17.79
CA TRP A 69 -6.78 -10.96 -17.78
C TRP A 69 -7.72 -9.77 -18.02
N ASP A 70 -8.58 -9.84 -19.03
CA ASP A 70 -9.45 -8.72 -19.41
C ASP A 70 -10.45 -8.38 -18.29
N LYS A 71 -11.03 -9.41 -17.65
CA LYS A 71 -11.91 -9.20 -16.50
C LYS A 71 -11.14 -8.57 -15.34
N PHE A 72 -9.99 -9.11 -14.96
CA PHE A 72 -9.19 -8.55 -13.88
C PHE A 72 -8.75 -7.11 -14.17
N PHE A 73 -8.37 -6.81 -15.41
CA PHE A 73 -8.00 -5.46 -15.80
C PHE A 73 -9.19 -4.50 -15.67
N SER A 74 -10.39 -4.91 -16.11
CA SER A 74 -11.63 -4.14 -15.90
C SER A 74 -11.90 -3.91 -14.41
N ASP A 75 -11.83 -4.97 -13.60
CA ASP A 75 -12.04 -4.91 -12.15
C ASP A 75 -11.01 -3.99 -11.46
N PHE A 76 -9.74 -4.04 -11.87
CA PHE A 76 -8.70 -3.15 -11.36
C PHE A 76 -8.99 -1.67 -11.71
N MET A 77 -9.45 -1.40 -12.93
CA MET A 77 -9.78 -0.05 -13.39
C MET A 77 -10.99 0.54 -12.68
N THR A 78 -11.97 -0.30 -12.29
CA THR A 78 -13.15 0.12 -11.50
C THR A 78 -12.91 0.09 -10.00
N GLY A 79 -11.80 -0.48 -9.55
CA GLY A 79 -11.48 -0.68 -8.13
C GLY A 79 -12.20 -1.87 -7.48
N ASP A 80 -12.83 -2.75 -8.27
CA ASP A 80 -13.46 -3.99 -7.81
C ASP A 80 -12.43 -5.11 -7.58
N VAL A 81 -11.39 -4.78 -6.83
CA VAL A 81 -10.29 -5.67 -6.45
C VAL A 81 -10.03 -5.55 -4.96
N SER A 82 -9.22 -6.45 -4.41
CA SER A 82 -8.81 -6.29 -3.01
C SER A 82 -8.07 -4.97 -2.83
N TRP A 83 -8.31 -4.31 -1.69
CA TRP A 83 -7.79 -2.97 -1.36
C TRP A 83 -8.32 -1.81 -2.21
N GLY A 84 -9.20 -2.05 -3.18
CA GLY A 84 -9.94 -1.03 -3.91
C GLY A 84 -9.17 -0.35 -5.04
N SER A 85 -9.64 0.83 -5.45
CA SER A 85 -9.08 1.61 -6.55
C SER A 85 -7.66 2.10 -6.24
N TYR A 86 -6.71 1.72 -7.10
CA TYR A 86 -5.34 2.26 -7.06
C TYR A 86 -5.34 3.79 -7.19
N PHE A 87 -6.20 4.33 -8.06
CA PHE A 87 -6.24 5.77 -8.34
C PHE A 87 -6.79 6.56 -7.17
N ASP A 88 -7.82 6.06 -6.49
CA ASP A 88 -8.36 6.70 -5.29
C ASP A 88 -7.31 6.69 -4.18
N HIS A 89 -6.62 5.57 -4.01
CA HIS A 89 -5.49 5.47 -3.07
C HIS A 89 -4.38 6.48 -3.40
N ALA A 90 -4.02 6.62 -4.68
CA ALA A 90 -3.02 7.59 -5.12
C ALA A 90 -3.44 9.04 -4.81
N LEU A 91 -4.67 9.42 -5.18
CA LEU A 91 -5.23 10.75 -4.93
C LEU A 91 -5.35 11.05 -3.43
N ALA A 92 -5.65 10.06 -2.60
CA ALA A 92 -5.77 10.25 -1.16
C ALA A 92 -4.41 10.55 -0.49
N TRP A 93 -3.33 9.94 -0.97
CA TRP A 93 -1.98 10.24 -0.50
C TRP A 93 -1.39 11.51 -1.13
N GLU A 94 -1.75 11.84 -2.36
CA GLU A 94 -1.37 13.12 -2.99
C GLU A 94 -1.80 14.31 -2.12
N LYS A 95 -3.01 14.27 -1.55
CA LYS A 95 -3.51 15.30 -0.61
C LYS A 95 -2.67 15.47 0.66
N ARG A 96 -1.75 14.54 0.93
CA ARG A 96 -0.88 14.50 2.12
C ARG A 96 0.60 14.56 1.76
N ILE A 97 0.94 14.83 0.49
CA ILE A 97 2.33 14.82 0.01
C ILE A 97 3.22 15.85 0.73
N ASP A 98 2.62 16.95 1.17
CA ASP A 98 3.29 18.03 1.89
C ASP A 98 3.26 17.85 3.43
N ASP A 99 2.65 16.78 3.94
CA ASP A 99 2.66 16.50 5.38
C ASP A 99 4.11 16.19 5.83
N PRO A 100 4.61 16.84 6.90
CA PRO A 100 6.03 16.76 7.29
C PRO A 100 6.48 15.37 7.77
N ASN A 101 5.54 14.46 8.02
CA ASN A 101 5.79 13.08 8.43
C ASN A 101 5.50 12.06 7.32
N VAL A 102 5.19 12.49 6.09
CA VAL A 102 4.95 11.65 4.93
C VAL A 102 6.11 11.77 3.95
N MET A 103 6.60 10.64 3.47
CA MET A 103 7.57 10.57 2.38
C MET A 103 7.02 9.67 1.30
N ILE A 104 6.99 10.18 0.07
CA ILE A 104 6.59 9.42 -1.12
C ILE A 104 7.84 9.01 -1.90
N VAL A 105 7.94 7.73 -2.23
CA VAL A 105 9.00 7.17 -3.07
C VAL A 105 8.42 6.41 -4.25
N MET A 106 9.06 6.52 -5.40
CA MET A 106 8.70 5.75 -6.58
C MET A 106 9.51 4.45 -6.61
N TYR A 107 8.85 3.34 -6.86
CA TYR A 107 9.48 2.03 -7.03
C TYR A 107 10.54 2.05 -8.14
N GLU A 108 10.27 2.80 -9.20
CA GLU A 108 11.16 2.96 -10.34
C GLU A 108 12.48 3.64 -9.94
N ASP A 109 12.43 4.67 -9.09
CA ASP A 109 13.62 5.34 -8.55
C ASP A 109 14.48 4.35 -7.73
N LEU A 110 13.83 3.58 -6.86
CA LEU A 110 14.49 2.54 -6.05
C LEU A 110 15.14 1.46 -6.92
N LYS A 111 14.52 1.11 -8.06
CA LYS A 111 15.04 0.12 -9.00
C LYS A 111 16.16 0.66 -9.87
N GLN A 112 16.12 1.94 -10.23
CA GLN A 112 17.13 2.59 -11.07
C GLN A 112 18.43 2.85 -10.28
N ASN A 113 18.32 3.39 -9.06
CA ASN A 113 19.47 3.66 -8.21
C ASN A 113 19.11 3.49 -6.73
N LEU A 114 19.25 2.25 -6.24
CA LEU A 114 18.90 1.92 -4.86
C LEU A 114 19.68 2.75 -3.81
N PRO A 115 21.02 2.91 -3.90
CA PRO A 115 21.77 3.75 -2.95
C PRO A 115 21.27 5.19 -2.84
N GLU A 116 20.81 5.78 -3.94
CA GLU A 116 20.27 7.14 -3.95
C GLU A 116 18.84 7.17 -3.44
N GLY A 117 17.98 6.25 -3.89
CA GLY A 117 16.59 6.18 -3.47
C GLY A 117 16.39 5.89 -1.98
N VAL A 118 17.33 5.16 -1.34
CA VAL A 118 17.30 4.86 0.10
C VAL A 118 17.83 6.04 0.96
N LYS A 119 18.58 6.98 0.36
CA LYS A 119 19.11 8.16 1.06
C LYS A 119 18.13 9.33 1.11
N LYS A 120 17.09 9.29 0.28
CA LYS A 120 16.03 10.30 0.22
C LYS A 120 15.28 10.38 1.55
#